data_AF-A0A1V1NXY0-F1
#
_entry.id   AF-A0A1V1NXY0-F1
#
_cell.length_a   1.000
_cell.length_b   1.000
_cell.length_c   1.000
_cell.angle_alpha   90.00
_cell.angle_beta   90.00
_cell.angle_gamma   90.00
#
_symmetry.space_group_name_H-M   'P 1'
#
loop_
_entity.id
_entity.type
_entity.pdbx_description
1 polymer ?
#
loop_
_entity_poly.entity_id
_entity_poly.type
_entity_poly.pdbx_seq_one_letter_code
_entity_poly.pdbx_strand_id
1 'polypeptide(L)'
;MKLYGSSILTGYIFPAKGNTFHKRQWVQTNFRELWDKYNKSHATAYELRHHYAIENINRWTDEGFGFDAKLLYLSKSMGHSTLESTKYYYSLVPGMADILEEKTKTDFENIVPEVDYEESNE
;
A
#
# COMPACT_ATOMS: atom_id res chain seq x y z
N MET A 1 -16.18 21.31 -47.28
CA MET A 1 -16.57 21.60 -45.88
C MET A 1 -15.59 20.90 -44.96
N LYS A 2 -14.60 21.63 -44.43
CA LYS A 2 -13.60 21.08 -43.49
C LYS A 2 -14.25 20.97 -42.11
N LEU A 3 -14.43 19.76 -41.61
CA LEU A 3 -14.81 19.55 -40.21
C LEU A 3 -13.54 19.80 -39.37
N TYR A 4 -13.53 20.94 -38.68
CA TYR A 4 -12.49 21.29 -37.72
C TYR A 4 -12.56 20.32 -36.53
N GLY A 5 -11.38 19.89 -36.08
CA GLY A 5 -11.18 18.80 -35.15
C GLY A 5 -11.82 19.03 -33.79
N SER A 6 -12.45 17.97 -33.28
CA SER A 6 -12.71 17.82 -31.86
C SER A 6 -11.35 17.52 -31.20
N SER A 7 -10.80 18.48 -30.46
CA SER A 7 -9.66 18.29 -29.57
C SER A 7 -10.14 17.47 -28.38
N ILE A 8 -10.02 16.15 -28.48
CA ILE A 8 -10.52 15.21 -27.48
C ILE A 8 -9.39 14.99 -26.46
N LEU A 9 -9.59 15.45 -25.22
CA LEU A 9 -8.91 15.02 -23.97
C LEU A 9 -7.41 15.33 -23.76
N THR A 10 -6.89 16.50 -24.13
CA THR A 10 -5.53 16.93 -23.72
C THR A 10 -5.56 17.91 -22.53
N GLY A 11 -6.16 17.51 -21.41
CA GLY A 11 -6.26 18.33 -20.19
C GLY A 11 -5.85 17.56 -18.94
N TYR A 12 -5.21 18.23 -17.99
CA TYR A 12 -4.95 17.66 -16.67
C TYR A 12 -6.27 17.56 -15.88
N ILE A 13 -6.48 16.45 -15.16
CA ILE A 13 -7.66 16.27 -14.29
C ILE A 13 -7.70 17.36 -13.20
N PHE A 14 -6.54 17.72 -12.66
CA PHE A 14 -6.34 18.83 -11.73
C PHE A 14 -5.34 19.82 -12.33
N PRO A 15 -5.80 20.79 -13.12
CA PRO A 15 -4.91 21.75 -13.76
C PRO A 15 -4.48 22.84 -12.77
N ALA A 16 -3.17 23.07 -12.71
CA ALA A 16 -2.60 24.28 -12.15
C ALA A 16 -2.85 25.47 -13.09
N LYS A 17 -2.48 26.68 -12.64
CA LYS A 17 -2.63 27.90 -13.43
C LYS A 17 -1.99 27.71 -14.82
N GLY A 18 -2.74 28.05 -15.86
CA GLY A 18 -2.31 27.89 -17.25
C GLY A 18 -2.46 26.46 -17.81
N ASN A 19 -3.31 25.62 -17.21
CA ASN A 19 -3.54 24.23 -17.65
C ASN A 19 -2.27 23.37 -17.62
N THR A 20 -1.50 23.50 -16.52
CA THR A 20 -0.27 22.74 -16.29
C THR A 20 -0.45 21.73 -15.14
N PHE A 21 0.52 20.86 -14.89
CA PHE A 21 0.48 19.95 -13.74
C PHE A 21 0.93 20.63 -12.45
N HIS A 22 0.39 20.18 -11.32
CA HIS A 22 0.90 20.58 -10.00
C HIS A 22 2.26 19.92 -9.71
N LYS A 23 3.21 20.70 -9.21
CA LYS A 23 4.50 20.17 -8.73
C LYS A 23 4.29 19.38 -7.43
N ARG A 24 5.16 18.39 -7.18
CA ARG A 24 5.18 17.63 -5.91
C ARG A 24 5.22 18.54 -4.68
N GLN A 25 6.06 19.57 -4.70
CA GLN A 25 6.18 20.54 -3.61
C GLN A 25 4.85 21.24 -3.32
N TRP A 26 4.10 21.60 -4.35
CA TRP A 26 2.79 22.25 -4.19
C TRP A 26 1.83 21.34 -3.42
N VAL A 27 1.76 20.05 -3.78
CA VAL A 27 0.92 19.07 -3.09
C VAL A 27 1.37 18.91 -1.63
N GLN A 28 2.67 18.82 -1.39
CA GLN A 28 3.22 18.67 -0.04
C GLN A 28 2.91 19.89 0.84
N THR A 29 3.11 21.11 0.34
CA THR A 29 2.81 22.35 1.08
C THR A 29 1.33 22.45 1.41
N ASN A 30 0.44 22.28 0.43
CA ASN A 30 -1.00 22.40 0.65
C ASN A 30 -1.51 21.30 1.60
N PHE A 31 -1.02 20.06 1.46
CA PHE A 31 -1.37 19.00 2.39
C PHE A 31 -0.94 19.35 3.82
N ARG A 32 0.25 19.92 3.99
CA ARG A 32 0.80 20.26 5.30
C ARG A 32 0.03 21.37 5.99
N GLU A 33 -0.26 22.44 5.26
CA GLU A 33 -1.11 23.55 5.73
C GLU A 33 -2.48 23.07 6.21
N LEU A 34 -3.12 22.17 5.46
CA LEU A 34 -4.43 21.64 5.82
C LEU A 34 -4.37 20.66 7.00
N TRP A 35 -3.38 19.77 7.02
CA TRP A 35 -3.26 18.75 8.05
C TRP A 35 -2.93 19.36 9.41
N ASP A 36 -1.96 20.26 9.46
CA ASP A 36 -1.44 20.82 10.70
C ASP A 36 -2.46 21.78 11.36
N LYS A 37 -3.46 22.24 10.61
CA LYS A 37 -4.60 23.00 11.14
C LYS A 37 -5.48 22.18 12.08
N TYR A 38 -5.61 20.88 11.83
CA TYR A 38 -6.54 20.00 12.56
C TYR A 38 -5.86 18.87 13.32
N ASN A 39 -4.58 18.63 13.08
CA ASN A 39 -3.85 17.51 13.65
C ASN A 39 -2.53 17.97 14.27
N LYS A 40 -2.16 17.35 15.39
CA LYS A 40 -0.88 17.60 16.08
C LYS A 40 0.23 16.65 15.65
N SER A 41 -0.14 15.46 15.15
CA SER A 41 0.82 14.47 14.69
C SER A 41 1.34 14.83 13.31
N HIS A 42 2.62 14.56 13.10
CA HIS A 42 3.21 14.63 11.78
C HIS A 42 2.56 13.55 10.90
N ALA A 43 2.20 13.93 9.68
CA ALA A 43 1.84 12.97 8.65
C ALA A 43 2.42 13.36 7.29
N THR A 44 2.23 12.60 6.23
CA THR A 44 2.47 13.06 4.84
C THR A 44 1.34 12.63 3.93
N ALA A 45 1.18 13.29 2.77
CA ALA A 45 0.20 12.86 1.78
C ALA A 45 0.48 11.41 1.31
N TYR A 46 1.74 10.95 1.38
CA TYR A 46 2.12 9.60 1.04
C TYR A 46 1.68 8.57 2.09
N GLU A 47 1.56 8.97 3.36
CA GLU A 47 1.03 8.10 4.41
C GLU A 47 -0.45 7.81 4.22
N LEU A 48 -1.23 8.69 3.57
CA LEU A 48 -2.60 8.36 3.18
C LEU A 48 -2.64 7.18 2.20
N ARG A 49 -1.66 7.08 1.30
CA ARG A 49 -1.52 5.93 0.39
C ARG A 49 -1.14 4.66 1.13
N HIS A 50 -0.28 4.75 2.16
CA HIS A 50 0.01 3.62 3.04
C HIS A 50 -1.22 3.19 3.85
N HIS A 51 -1.95 4.14 4.44
CA HIS A 51 -3.16 3.88 5.20
C HIS A 51 -4.23 3.23 4.33
N TYR A 52 -4.43 3.69 3.09
CA TYR A 52 -5.30 3.04 2.12
C TYR A 52 -4.95 1.56 1.92
N ALA A 53 -3.67 1.23 1.79
CA ALA A 53 -3.24 -0.16 1.62
C ALA A 53 -3.52 -1.00 2.87
N ILE A 54 -3.16 -0.49 4.05
CA ILE A 54 -3.37 -1.14 5.35
C ILE A 54 -4.86 -1.41 5.58
N GLU A 55 -5.72 -0.41 5.39
CA GLU A 55 -7.17 -0.54 5.57
C GLU A 55 -7.79 -1.58 4.62
N ASN A 56 -7.32 -1.66 3.37
CA ASN A 56 -7.80 -2.69 2.45
C ASN A 56 -7.38 -4.09 2.89
N ILE A 57 -6.13 -4.26 3.30
CA ILE A 57 -5.60 -5.55 3.76
C ILE A 57 -6.30 -6.00 5.05
N ASN A 58 -6.47 -5.10 6.03
CA ASN A 58 -7.16 -5.37 7.29
C ASN A 58 -8.60 -5.85 7.07
N ARG A 59 -9.27 -5.42 6.00
CA ARG A 59 -10.65 -5.85 5.68
C ARG A 59 -10.73 -7.27 5.14
N TRP A 60 -9.61 -7.86 4.71
CA TRP A 60 -9.60 -9.19 4.10
C TRP A 60 -9.24 -10.29 5.10
N THR A 61 -9.01 -9.96 6.38
CA THR A 61 -8.60 -10.93 7.41
C THR A 61 -9.63 -12.02 7.67
N ASP A 62 -10.90 -11.80 7.30
CA ASP A 62 -11.98 -12.77 7.46
C ASP A 62 -12.37 -13.47 6.15
N GLU A 63 -11.73 -13.11 5.02
CA GLU A 63 -12.06 -13.63 3.70
C GLU A 63 -10.95 -14.57 3.20
N GLY A 64 -11.27 -15.86 3.11
CA GLY A 64 -10.40 -16.89 2.54
C GLY A 64 -10.11 -16.71 1.02
N PHE A 65 -10.08 -17.83 0.28
CA PHE A 65 -9.69 -17.92 -1.13
C PHE A 65 -10.05 -16.67 -1.98
N GLY A 66 -9.03 -15.99 -2.53
CA GLY A 66 -9.18 -14.72 -3.27
C GLY A 66 -8.16 -13.65 -2.85
N PHE A 67 -7.44 -13.89 -1.76
CA PHE A 67 -6.42 -12.98 -1.22
C PHE A 67 -5.37 -12.53 -2.26
N ASP A 68 -4.76 -13.46 -3.00
CA ASP A 68 -3.70 -13.13 -3.98
C ASP A 68 -4.22 -12.23 -5.11
N ALA A 69 -5.47 -12.46 -5.54
CA ALA A 69 -6.11 -11.63 -6.53
C ALA A 69 -6.36 -10.21 -5.97
N LYS A 70 -6.88 -10.10 -4.75
CA LYS A 70 -7.10 -8.82 -4.08
C LYS A 70 -5.80 -8.05 -3.86
N LEU A 71 -4.72 -8.74 -3.47
CA LEU A 71 -3.40 -8.14 -3.32
C LEU A 71 -2.85 -7.65 -4.66
N LEU A 72 -3.03 -8.42 -5.72
CA LEU A 72 -2.66 -8.01 -7.08
C LEU A 72 -3.45 -6.77 -7.51
N TYR A 73 -4.76 -6.72 -7.26
CA TYR A 73 -5.59 -5.55 -7.54
C TYR A 73 -5.14 -4.33 -6.74
N LEU A 74 -4.85 -4.49 -5.44
CA LEU A 74 -4.36 -3.39 -4.61
C LEU A 74 -3.02 -2.86 -5.11
N SER A 75 -2.08 -3.76 -5.42
CA SER A 75 -0.79 -3.43 -6.02
C SER A 75 -0.95 -2.58 -7.29
N LYS A 76 -1.87 -3.00 -8.19
CA LYS A 76 -2.19 -2.25 -9.41
C LYS A 76 -2.85 -0.91 -9.13
N SER A 77 -3.78 -0.83 -8.18
CA SER A 77 -4.46 0.43 -7.81
C SER A 77 -3.49 1.47 -7.23
N MET A 78 -2.44 1.01 -6.56
CA MET A 78 -1.36 1.87 -6.05
C MET A 78 -0.33 2.22 -7.14
N GLY A 79 -0.34 1.55 -8.29
CA GLY A 79 0.64 1.78 -9.35
C GLY A 79 2.02 1.18 -9.04
N HIS A 80 2.07 0.10 -8.27
CA HIS A 80 3.29 -0.66 -8.02
C HIS A 80 3.69 -1.48 -9.26
N SER A 81 4.98 -1.42 -9.63
CA SER A 81 5.53 -2.18 -10.75
C SER A 81 5.76 -3.65 -10.41
N THR A 82 6.04 -3.95 -9.14
CA THR A 82 6.25 -5.30 -8.60
C THR A 82 5.33 -5.56 -7.41
N LEU A 83 4.87 -6.81 -7.27
CA LEU A 83 4.05 -7.21 -6.13
C LEU A 83 4.82 -7.05 -4.81
N GLU A 84 6.14 -7.21 -4.82
CA GLU A 84 7.04 -7.09 -3.66
C GLU A 84 6.89 -5.75 -2.92
N SER A 85 6.70 -4.65 -3.66
CA SER A 85 6.47 -3.33 -3.04
C SER A 85 5.14 -3.22 -2.28
N THR A 86 4.18 -4.11 -2.56
CA THR A 86 2.93 -4.28 -1.80
C THR A 86 3.08 -5.34 -0.71
N LYS A 87 3.93 -6.36 -0.92
CA LYS A 87 4.22 -7.37 0.09
C LYS A 87 4.83 -6.80 1.36
N TYR A 88 5.46 -5.61 1.31
CA TYR A 88 5.89 -4.88 2.50
C TYR A 88 4.79 -4.72 3.57
N TYR A 89 3.51 -4.73 3.20
CA TYR A 89 2.41 -4.67 4.17
C TYR A 89 2.13 -5.99 4.90
N TYR A 90 2.70 -7.13 4.47
CA TYR A 90 2.55 -8.40 5.16
C TYR A 90 3.01 -8.32 6.63
N SER A 91 4.11 -7.62 6.90
CA SER A 91 4.67 -7.50 8.26
C SER A 91 4.03 -6.40 9.09
N LEU A 92 3.19 -5.55 8.49
CA LEU A 92 2.60 -4.38 9.16
C LEU A 92 1.19 -4.65 9.69
N VAL A 93 0.54 -5.72 9.24
CA VAL A 93 -0.85 -6.02 9.58
C VAL A 93 -0.90 -7.29 10.44
N PRO A 94 -1.43 -7.23 11.67
CA PRO A 94 -1.55 -8.40 12.55
C PRO A 94 -2.26 -9.57 11.88
N GLY A 95 -3.39 -9.32 11.23
CA GLY A 95 -4.15 -10.39 10.55
C GLY A 95 -3.43 -10.99 9.34
N MET A 96 -2.38 -10.37 8.81
CA MET A 96 -1.53 -10.97 7.79
C MET A 96 -0.43 -11.84 8.39
N ALA A 97 0.15 -11.41 9.51
CA ALA A 97 1.12 -12.20 10.24
C ALA A 97 0.49 -13.55 10.66
N ASP A 98 -0.75 -13.51 11.16
CA ASP A 98 -1.49 -14.70 11.58
C ASP A 98 -1.77 -15.68 10.41
N ILE A 99 -2.22 -15.18 9.24
CA ILE A 99 -2.48 -16.01 8.06
C ILE A 99 -1.17 -16.58 7.47
N LEU A 100 -0.10 -15.78 7.47
CA LEU A 100 1.21 -16.22 6.98
C LEU A 100 1.79 -17.31 7.88
N GLU A 101 1.69 -17.13 9.19
CA GLU A 101 2.03 -18.15 10.18
C GLU A 101 1.21 -19.41 9.94
N GLU A 102 -0.12 -19.33 9.90
CA GLU A 102 -1.00 -20.50 9.66
C GLU A 102 -0.59 -21.31 8.41
N LYS A 103 -0.26 -20.63 7.32
CA LYS A 103 0.02 -21.29 6.04
C LYS A 103 1.45 -21.76 5.85
N THR A 104 2.42 -21.11 6.48
CA THR A 104 3.85 -21.36 6.23
C THR A 104 4.58 -21.97 7.41
N LYS A 105 4.02 -21.92 8.62
CA LYS A 105 4.68 -22.37 9.85
C LYS A 105 5.15 -23.81 9.76
N THR A 106 4.30 -24.74 9.35
CA THR A 106 4.66 -26.16 9.26
C THR A 106 5.78 -26.41 8.26
N ASP A 107 5.74 -25.79 7.09
CA ASP A 107 6.81 -25.91 6.10
C ASP A 107 8.11 -25.23 6.58
N PHE A 108 8.00 -24.12 7.30
CA PHE A 108 9.13 -23.39 7.85
C PHE A 108 9.82 -24.17 8.99
N GLU A 109 9.06 -24.75 9.91
CA GLU A 109 9.53 -25.64 10.98
C GLU A 109 10.23 -26.89 10.43
N ASN A 110 9.82 -27.38 9.25
CA ASN A 110 10.49 -28.50 8.57
C ASN A 110 11.84 -28.10 7.93
N ILE A 111 11.99 -26.86 7.48
CA ILE A 111 13.21 -26.35 6.83
C ILE A 111 14.23 -25.88 7.88
N VAL A 112 13.75 -25.25 8.94
CA VAL A 112 14.54 -24.74 10.06
C VAL A 112 14.00 -25.36 11.34
N PRO A 113 14.34 -26.64 11.61
CA PRO A 113 13.92 -27.30 12.83
C PRO A 113 14.48 -26.56 14.04
N GLU A 114 13.70 -26.49 15.12
CA GLU A 114 14.20 -25.99 16.40
C GLU A 114 15.40 -26.83 16.85
N VAL A 115 16.45 -26.15 17.30
CA VAL A 115 17.66 -26.80 17.80
C VAL A 115 17.37 -27.27 19.22
N ASP A 116 17.62 -28.54 19.51
CA ASP A 116 17.53 -29.06 20.88
C ASP A 116 18.41 -28.22 21.79
N TYR A 117 17.82 -27.67 22.85
CA TYR A 117 18.60 -27.06 23.92
C TYR A 117 19.41 -28.18 24.56
N GLU A 118 20.75 -28.09 24.50
CA GLU A 118 21.59 -28.95 25.32
C GLU A 118 21.19 -28.73 26.78
N GLU A 119 20.56 -29.74 27.41
CA GLU A 119 20.44 -29.78 28.85
C GLU A 119 21.85 -29.66 29.41
N SER A 120 22.15 -28.52 30.01
CA SER A 120 23.37 -28.32 30.77
C SER A 120 23.34 -29.32 31.93
N ASN A 121 23.98 -30.46 31.73
CA ASN A 121 24.26 -31.41 32.80
C ASN A 121 25.17 -30.70 33.81
N GLU A 122 24.58 -30.18 34.89
CA GLU A 122 25.28 -29.88 36.15
C GLU A 122 25.78 -31.17 36.81
#